data_AF-R5B9L7-F1
#
_entry.id   AF-R5B9L7-F1
#
_cell.length_a   1.000
_cell.length_b   1.000
_cell.length_c   1.000
_cell.angle_alpha   90.00
_cell.angle_beta   90.00
_cell.angle_gamma   90.00
#
_symmetry.space_group_name_H-M   'P 1'
#
loop_
_entity.id
_entity.type
_entity.pdbx_description
1 polymer ?
#
loop_
_entity_poly.entity_id
_entity_poly.type
_entity_poly.pdbx_seq_one_letter_code
_entity_poly.pdbx_strand_id
1 'polypeptide(L)'
;MENPDAYRAGKDLIEFTWQQNHMNSCRCFSLKFYRENDMPLLTGRFLSRENGETRESGTDAFSNPVPWQLTWVQWFDLQNMLAESNLPEYRKPSPDVQDETDSEILVIWRTDDGSETQKLGGGHAEALETLVLDIAEEAYAASKLEPKQYAVRETAALIGIYWDQNAPSARDCFSFLLDERTLLSGPEKQVYFSYRYQDSDGNTVFRKNTAVEPEKAQEWFGSIAKELRMLDLPAYRPGTHMHGTTDSCITATWADGDTPFINCYDAQAAQAVYALLAEFAEETEAWVFSRPVPENGWRCPSCGMPNGSNVFCAECGTGRPAE
;
A
#
# COMPACT_ATOMS: atom_id res chain seq x y z
N MET A 1 -13.43 -5.16 12.19
CA MET A 1 -14.69 -5.88 11.86
C MET A 1 -14.32 -7.35 11.75
N GLU A 2 -14.81 -8.20 12.66
CA GLU A 2 -14.54 -9.65 12.58
C GLU A 2 -15.29 -10.24 11.39
N ASN A 3 -14.60 -11.07 10.60
CA ASN A 3 -15.20 -11.79 9.48
C ASN A 3 -16.18 -12.85 10.03
N PRO A 4 -17.50 -12.71 9.84
CA PRO A 4 -18.47 -13.66 10.36
C PRO A 4 -18.34 -15.06 9.73
N ASP A 5 -17.67 -15.17 8.57
CA ASP A 5 -17.50 -16.40 7.80
C ASP A 5 -16.08 -16.99 7.85
N ALA A 6 -15.12 -16.35 8.54
CA ALA A 6 -13.80 -16.97 8.80
C ALA A 6 -13.94 -18.32 9.52
N TYR A 7 -15.00 -18.46 10.31
CA TYR A 7 -15.39 -19.70 10.98
C TYR A 7 -15.83 -20.83 10.03
N ARG A 8 -16.23 -20.55 8.78
CA ARG A 8 -16.69 -21.60 7.84
C ARG A 8 -15.55 -22.30 7.09
N ALA A 9 -14.42 -21.62 6.89
CA ALA A 9 -13.29 -22.16 6.10
C ALA A 9 -12.03 -22.46 6.93
N GLY A 10 -11.93 -21.98 8.18
CA GLY A 10 -10.74 -22.17 9.03
C GLY A 10 -9.47 -21.47 8.49
N LYS A 11 -9.61 -20.57 7.52
CA LYS A 11 -8.53 -19.81 6.89
C LYS A 11 -8.99 -18.37 6.62
N ASP A 12 -8.13 -17.39 6.88
CA ASP A 12 -8.38 -15.96 6.63
C ASP A 12 -7.53 -15.50 5.44
N LEU A 13 -8.12 -14.82 4.45
CA LEU A 13 -7.38 -14.38 3.27
C LEU A 13 -6.39 -13.27 3.67
N ILE A 14 -5.13 -13.38 3.23
CA ILE A 14 -4.11 -12.34 3.39
C ILE A 14 -3.89 -11.61 2.08
N GLU A 15 -3.66 -12.37 1.00
CA GLU A 15 -3.31 -11.85 -0.31
C GLU A 15 -3.83 -12.80 -1.40
N PHE A 16 -4.32 -12.21 -2.48
CA PHE A 16 -4.70 -12.90 -3.70
C PHE A 16 -4.08 -12.15 -4.89
N THR A 17 -3.31 -12.84 -5.72
CA THR A 17 -2.76 -12.29 -6.96
C THR A 17 -3.21 -13.15 -8.13
N TRP A 18 -3.63 -12.52 -9.22
CA TRP A 18 -3.95 -13.20 -10.46
C TRP A 18 -3.29 -12.48 -11.64
N GLN A 19 -2.40 -13.18 -12.32
CA GLN A 19 -1.81 -12.78 -13.58
C GLN A 19 -2.33 -13.66 -14.71
N GLN A 20 -2.97 -13.05 -15.71
CA GLN A 20 -3.44 -13.71 -16.92
C GLN A 20 -2.74 -13.11 -18.14
N ASN A 21 -1.96 -13.93 -18.83
CA ASN A 21 -1.35 -13.61 -20.12
C ASN A 21 -2.01 -14.48 -21.21
N HIS A 22 -2.50 -13.82 -22.26
CA HIS A 22 -3.22 -14.44 -23.35
C HIS A 22 -2.75 -13.84 -24.69
N MET A 23 -2.78 -14.60 -25.79
CA MET A 23 -2.39 -14.08 -27.12
C MET A 23 -3.24 -12.88 -27.55
N ASN A 24 -4.56 -12.98 -27.34
CA ASN A 24 -5.44 -11.82 -27.33
C ASN A 24 -5.14 -10.90 -26.13
N SER A 25 -4.47 -9.78 -26.38
CA SER A 25 -4.16 -8.76 -25.38
C SER A 25 -5.39 -8.21 -24.65
N CYS A 26 -6.59 -8.33 -25.25
CA CYS A 26 -7.84 -7.95 -24.61
C CYS A 26 -8.24 -8.82 -23.42
N ARG A 27 -7.62 -10.00 -23.26
CA ARG A 27 -7.87 -10.93 -22.16
C ARG A 27 -6.78 -10.94 -21.10
N CYS A 28 -5.77 -10.07 -21.26
CA CYS A 28 -4.68 -9.96 -20.30
C CYS A 28 -5.04 -9.03 -19.14
N PHE A 29 -4.75 -9.46 -17.92
CA PHE A 29 -4.82 -8.62 -16.73
C PHE A 29 -3.82 -9.08 -15.67
N SER A 30 -3.54 -8.20 -14.72
CA SER A 30 -2.74 -8.48 -13.53
C SER A 30 -3.38 -7.76 -12.36
N LEU A 31 -3.90 -8.49 -11.38
CA LEU A 31 -4.56 -7.93 -10.21
C LEU A 31 -3.96 -8.50 -8.94
N LYS A 32 -3.78 -7.64 -7.95
CA LYS A 32 -3.32 -8.00 -6.60
C LYS A 32 -4.24 -7.39 -5.56
N PHE A 33 -4.90 -8.26 -4.82
CA PHE A 33 -5.78 -7.98 -3.70
C PHE A 33 -5.02 -8.31 -2.42
N TYR A 34 -4.96 -7.39 -1.47
CA TYR A 34 -4.21 -7.59 -0.24
C TYR A 34 -4.80 -6.77 0.91
N ARG A 35 -4.44 -7.14 2.13
CA ARG A 35 -4.73 -6.33 3.32
C ARG A 35 -3.49 -5.57 3.74
N GLU A 36 -3.67 -4.28 3.96
CA GLU A 36 -2.71 -3.42 4.66
C GLU A 36 -3.47 -2.63 5.72
N ASN A 37 -3.00 -2.65 6.97
CA ASN A 37 -3.63 -1.94 8.10
C ASN A 37 -5.12 -2.26 8.29
N ASP A 38 -5.50 -3.54 8.17
CA ASP A 38 -6.90 -3.98 8.22
C ASP A 38 -7.81 -3.27 7.21
N MET A 39 -7.25 -2.83 6.08
CA MET A 39 -8.00 -2.35 4.94
C MET A 39 -7.77 -3.26 3.75
N PRO A 40 -8.84 -3.72 3.07
CA PRO A 40 -8.71 -4.47 1.83
C PRO A 40 -8.41 -3.51 0.68
N LEU A 41 -7.38 -3.83 -0.09
CA LEU A 41 -6.80 -3.00 -1.14
C LEU A 41 -6.65 -3.80 -2.43
N LEU A 42 -6.70 -3.11 -3.56
CA LEU A 42 -6.52 -3.66 -4.90
C LEU A 42 -5.52 -2.81 -5.69
N THR A 43 -4.54 -3.46 -6.30
CA THR A 43 -3.65 -2.85 -7.29
C THR A 43 -3.63 -3.69 -8.55
N GLY A 44 -3.33 -3.08 -9.69
CA GLY A 44 -3.16 -3.84 -10.93
C GLY A 44 -3.67 -3.14 -12.18
N ARG A 45 -3.72 -3.92 -13.25
CA ARG A 45 -4.08 -3.50 -14.60
C ARG A 45 -5.05 -4.48 -15.22
N PHE A 46 -6.14 -3.98 -15.79
CA PHE A 46 -7.13 -4.76 -16.53
C PHE A 46 -7.73 -3.92 -17.66
N LEU A 47 -8.50 -4.55 -18.55
CA LEU A 47 -9.26 -3.85 -19.58
C LEU A 47 -10.73 -3.81 -19.20
N SER A 48 -11.36 -2.66 -19.40
CA SER A 48 -12.76 -2.51 -19.08
C SER A 48 -13.64 -3.35 -19.99
N ARG A 49 -14.58 -4.08 -19.39
CA ARG A 49 -15.57 -4.88 -20.10
C ARG A 49 -16.54 -4.04 -20.92
N GLU A 50 -16.80 -2.79 -20.50
CA GLU A 50 -17.77 -1.92 -21.15
C GLU A 50 -17.26 -1.27 -22.43
N ASN A 51 -16.02 -0.75 -22.39
CA ASN A 51 -15.49 0.09 -23.47
C ASN A 51 -14.09 -0.33 -23.97
N GLY A 52 -13.46 -1.34 -23.36
CA GLY A 52 -12.14 -1.82 -23.74
C GLY A 52 -10.99 -0.88 -23.35
N GLU A 53 -11.23 0.14 -22.53
CA GLU A 53 -10.18 1.04 -22.05
C GLU A 53 -9.28 0.34 -21.02
N THR A 54 -7.97 0.64 -21.06
CA THR A 54 -7.03 0.15 -20.04
C THR A 54 -7.27 0.87 -18.72
N ARG A 55 -7.52 0.09 -17.68
CA ARG A 55 -7.69 0.52 -16.30
C ARG A 55 -6.43 0.08 -15.55
N GLU A 56 -5.71 1.02 -14.95
CA GLU A 56 -4.48 0.74 -14.23
C GLU A 56 -4.43 1.57 -12.95
N SER A 57 -4.08 0.91 -11.84
CA SER A 57 -3.79 1.61 -10.60
C SER A 57 -2.61 2.53 -10.86
N GLY A 58 -2.76 3.82 -10.53
CA GLY A 58 -1.67 4.79 -10.69
C GLY A 58 -0.43 4.33 -9.93
N THR A 59 0.72 4.91 -10.25
CA THR A 59 1.94 4.68 -9.48
C THR A 59 2.26 5.91 -8.66
N ASP A 60 2.68 5.69 -7.41
CA ASP A 60 3.21 6.76 -6.58
C ASP A 60 4.54 7.26 -7.16
N ALA A 61 5.12 8.28 -6.54
CA ALA A 61 6.40 8.83 -6.98
C ALA A 61 7.55 7.80 -6.98
N PHE A 62 7.36 6.64 -6.38
CA PHE A 62 8.33 5.56 -6.16
C PHE A 62 8.12 4.40 -7.11
N SER A 63 7.19 4.56 -8.06
CA SER A 63 6.77 3.50 -8.95
C SER A 63 6.11 2.33 -8.19
N ASN A 64 5.66 2.52 -6.95
CA ASN A 64 4.78 1.57 -6.29
C ASN A 64 3.35 1.79 -6.76
N PRO A 65 2.55 0.73 -6.97
CA PRO A 65 1.14 0.89 -7.30
C PRO A 65 0.38 1.59 -6.15
N VAL A 66 -0.37 2.64 -6.47
CA VAL A 66 -1.34 3.29 -5.58
C VAL A 66 -2.62 2.45 -5.56
N PRO A 67 -2.97 1.82 -4.44
CA PRO A 67 -4.09 0.90 -4.38
C PRO A 67 -5.44 1.61 -4.49
N TRP A 68 -6.39 0.96 -5.16
CA TRP A 68 -7.81 1.22 -4.99
C TRP A 68 -8.30 0.57 -3.70
N GLN A 69 -9.16 1.30 -2.97
CA GLN A 69 -9.79 0.75 -1.78
C GLN A 69 -10.93 -0.19 -2.13
N LEU A 70 -11.00 -1.30 -1.42
CA LEU A 70 -12.11 -2.23 -1.49
C LEU A 70 -13.03 -2.04 -0.28
N THR A 71 -14.28 -2.42 -0.46
CA THR A 71 -15.16 -2.66 0.68
C THR A 71 -14.86 -4.01 1.31
N TRP A 72 -15.17 -4.16 2.60
CA TRP A 72 -15.09 -5.46 3.26
C TRP A 72 -16.03 -6.50 2.62
N VAL A 73 -17.16 -6.08 2.04
CA VAL A 73 -18.06 -6.99 1.29
C VAL A 73 -17.33 -7.60 0.09
N GLN A 74 -16.69 -6.78 -0.75
CA GLN A 74 -15.90 -7.25 -1.88
C GLN A 74 -14.76 -8.19 -1.45
N TRP A 75 -14.09 -7.88 -0.34
CA TRP A 75 -13.05 -8.74 0.23
C TRP A 75 -13.58 -10.12 0.64
N PHE A 76 -14.71 -10.14 1.36
CA PHE A 76 -15.31 -11.39 1.82
C PHE A 76 -15.93 -12.19 0.67
N ASP A 77 -16.50 -11.55 -0.34
CA ASP A 77 -16.98 -12.23 -1.55
C ASP A 77 -15.84 -12.93 -2.27
N LEU A 78 -14.68 -12.27 -2.43
CA LEU A 78 -13.47 -12.88 -3.00
C LEU A 78 -13.00 -14.07 -2.16
N GLN A 79 -12.88 -13.88 -0.84
CA GLN A 79 -12.47 -14.95 0.07
C GLN A 79 -13.40 -16.16 -0.01
N ASN A 80 -14.71 -15.94 0.02
CA ASN A 80 -15.71 -17.01 -0.03
C ASN A 80 -15.67 -17.75 -1.37
N MET A 81 -15.57 -17.01 -2.49
CA MET A 81 -15.41 -17.61 -3.81
C MET A 81 -14.15 -18.47 -3.88
N LEU A 82 -13.02 -18.02 -3.33
CA LEU A 82 -11.78 -18.80 -3.30
C LEU A 82 -11.89 -20.06 -2.44
N ALA A 83 -12.57 -19.99 -1.30
CA ALA A 83 -12.80 -21.13 -0.42
C ALA A 83 -13.72 -22.20 -1.06
N GLU A 84 -14.67 -21.78 -1.89
CA GLU A 84 -15.61 -22.66 -2.61
C GLU A 84 -15.03 -23.18 -3.94
N SER A 85 -14.05 -22.48 -4.51
CA SER A 85 -13.47 -22.82 -5.81
C SER A 85 -12.53 -24.01 -5.71
N ASN A 86 -12.83 -25.06 -6.47
CA ASN A 86 -11.94 -26.20 -6.64
C ASN A 86 -11.01 -25.98 -7.85
N LEU A 87 -10.05 -25.07 -7.71
CA LEU A 87 -9.10 -24.74 -8.78
C LEU A 87 -7.97 -25.77 -8.86
N PRO A 88 -7.52 -26.13 -10.08
CA PRO A 88 -6.38 -27.00 -10.24
C PRO A 88 -5.08 -26.30 -9.81
N GLU A 89 -4.07 -27.08 -9.45
CA GLU A 89 -2.71 -26.57 -9.26
C GLU A 89 -2.19 -25.94 -10.55
N TYR A 90 -1.51 -24.80 -10.43
CA TYR A 90 -0.97 -24.10 -11.59
C TYR A 90 0.04 -24.97 -12.34
N ARG A 91 -0.09 -25.00 -13.67
CA ARG A 91 0.93 -25.55 -14.55
C ARG A 91 1.26 -24.51 -15.59
N LYS A 92 2.55 -24.18 -15.69
CA LYS A 92 3.02 -23.25 -16.70
C LYS A 92 2.73 -23.82 -18.10
N PRO A 93 2.05 -23.08 -18.98
CA PRO A 93 1.84 -23.50 -20.36
C PRO A 93 3.14 -23.85 -21.06
N SER A 94 3.08 -24.81 -21.97
CA SER A 94 4.24 -25.13 -22.79
C SER A 94 4.46 -24.00 -23.80
N PRO A 95 5.70 -23.49 -23.98
CA PRO A 95 5.98 -22.46 -24.97
C PRO A 95 5.70 -22.91 -26.42
N ASP A 96 5.56 -24.22 -26.64
CA ASP A 96 5.29 -24.82 -27.96
C ASP A 96 3.80 -24.90 -28.31
N VAL A 97 2.90 -24.61 -27.37
CA VAL A 97 1.45 -24.65 -27.59
C VAL A 97 0.96 -23.23 -27.92
N GLN A 98 0.65 -23.00 -29.19
CA GLN A 98 -0.05 -21.78 -29.61
C GLN A 98 -1.46 -21.76 -29.00
N ASP A 99 -1.88 -20.61 -28.50
CA ASP A 99 -3.18 -20.32 -27.87
C ASP A 99 -3.39 -20.75 -26.41
N GLU A 100 -2.38 -21.33 -25.74
CA GLU A 100 -2.53 -21.67 -24.31
C GLU A 100 -2.45 -20.40 -23.44
N THR A 101 -3.46 -20.20 -22.58
CA THR A 101 -3.53 -19.04 -21.68
C THR A 101 -2.69 -19.30 -20.45
N ASP A 102 -1.72 -18.43 -20.17
CA ASP A 102 -0.93 -18.48 -18.95
C ASP A 102 -1.67 -17.71 -17.84
N SER A 103 -2.41 -18.44 -17.03
CA SER A 103 -3.26 -17.89 -15.98
C SER A 103 -2.80 -18.40 -14.62
N GLU A 104 -1.93 -17.64 -13.97
CA GLU A 104 -1.38 -17.92 -12.65
C GLU A 104 -2.17 -17.21 -11.55
N ILE A 105 -2.62 -17.98 -10.56
CA ILE A 105 -3.24 -17.48 -9.33
C ILE A 105 -2.32 -17.83 -8.16
N LEU A 106 -2.07 -16.86 -7.29
CA LEU A 106 -1.38 -17.03 -6.01
C LEU A 106 -2.33 -16.62 -4.87
N VAL A 107 -2.53 -17.51 -3.91
CA VAL A 107 -3.38 -17.24 -2.74
C VAL A 107 -2.57 -17.45 -1.47
N ILE A 108 -2.57 -16.47 -0.58
CA ILE A 108 -1.93 -16.55 0.73
C ILE A 108 -3.03 -16.52 1.80
N TRP A 109 -3.10 -17.60 2.56
CA TRP A 109 -4.03 -17.79 3.66
C TRP A 109 -3.31 -17.64 4.99
N ARG A 110 -3.99 -17.06 5.98
CA ARG A 110 -3.64 -17.19 7.40
C ARG A 110 -4.29 -18.45 7.95
N THR A 111 -3.50 -19.23 8.68
CA THR A 111 -3.92 -20.42 9.42
C THR A 111 -3.43 -20.31 10.86
N ASP A 112 -3.87 -21.22 11.73
CA ASP A 112 -3.40 -21.28 13.12
C ASP A 112 -1.88 -21.52 13.22
N ASP A 113 -1.30 -22.19 12.22
CA ASP A 113 0.12 -22.54 12.13
C ASP A 113 0.98 -21.50 11.38
N GLY A 114 0.39 -20.38 10.95
CA GLY A 114 1.09 -19.29 10.24
C GLY A 114 0.42 -18.89 8.92
N SER A 115 1.19 -18.83 7.84
CA SER A 115 0.67 -18.51 6.50
C SER A 115 0.91 -19.65 5.53
N GLU A 116 -0.11 -20.00 4.74
CA GLU A 116 -0.04 -21.01 3.68
C GLU A 116 -0.19 -20.34 2.32
N THR A 117 0.74 -20.63 1.40
CA THR A 117 0.73 -20.12 0.03
C THR A 117 0.31 -21.22 -0.94
N GLN A 118 -0.69 -20.95 -1.77
CA GLN A 118 -1.21 -21.85 -2.79
C GLN A 118 -1.00 -21.24 -4.18
N LYS A 119 -0.55 -22.04 -5.14
CA LYS A 119 -0.35 -21.64 -6.53
C LYS A 119 -1.29 -22.43 -7.44
N LEU A 120 -2.27 -21.74 -8.03
CA LEU A 120 -3.43 -22.32 -8.70
C LEU A 120 -3.53 -21.84 -10.16
N GLY A 121 -4.16 -22.65 -11.02
CA GLY A 121 -4.42 -22.32 -12.41
C GLY A 121 -5.79 -21.66 -12.59
N GLY A 122 -5.84 -20.52 -13.26
CA GLY A 122 -7.09 -19.79 -13.52
C GLY A 122 -7.79 -20.16 -14.84
N GLY A 123 -7.25 -21.09 -15.62
CA GLY A 123 -7.76 -21.42 -16.98
C GLY A 123 -9.21 -21.93 -17.06
N HIS A 124 -9.80 -22.34 -15.94
CA HIS A 124 -11.21 -22.77 -15.81
C HIS A 124 -11.91 -22.08 -14.62
N ALA A 125 -11.50 -20.85 -14.33
CA ALA A 125 -11.95 -20.08 -13.18
C ALA A 125 -12.93 -18.97 -13.61
N GLU A 126 -13.84 -19.22 -14.56
CA GLU A 126 -14.65 -18.16 -15.19
C GLU A 126 -15.51 -17.37 -14.18
N ALA A 127 -16.05 -18.05 -13.17
CA ALA A 127 -16.81 -17.42 -12.10
C ALA A 127 -15.93 -16.51 -11.24
N LEU A 128 -14.73 -16.98 -10.87
CA LEU A 128 -13.76 -16.18 -10.14
C LEU A 128 -13.23 -15.01 -11.00
N GLU A 129 -12.98 -15.22 -12.30
CA GLU A 129 -12.54 -14.19 -13.24
C GLU A 129 -13.58 -13.06 -13.29
N THR A 130 -14.85 -13.44 -13.37
CA THR A 130 -15.97 -12.51 -13.34
C THR A 130 -15.99 -11.70 -12.07
N LEU A 131 -15.91 -12.36 -10.91
CA LEU A 131 -15.92 -11.68 -9.62
C LEU A 131 -14.75 -10.70 -9.48
N VAL A 132 -13.50 -11.11 -9.77
CA VAL A 132 -12.34 -10.25 -9.56
C VAL A 132 -12.34 -9.03 -10.49
N LEU A 133 -12.82 -9.19 -11.73
CA LEU A 133 -12.93 -8.09 -12.68
C LEU A 133 -14.07 -7.14 -12.32
N ASP A 134 -15.20 -7.65 -11.83
CA ASP A 134 -16.31 -6.82 -11.38
C ASP A 134 -15.91 -6.01 -10.13
N ILE A 135 -15.23 -6.63 -9.16
CA ILE A 135 -14.65 -5.91 -8.01
C ILE A 135 -13.66 -4.83 -8.49
N ALA A 136 -12.81 -5.14 -9.47
CA ALA A 136 -11.83 -4.20 -10.00
C ALA A 136 -12.49 -3.02 -10.73
N GLU A 137 -13.55 -3.27 -11.51
CA GLU A 137 -14.37 -2.26 -12.16
C GLU A 137 -14.99 -1.31 -11.13
N GLU A 138 -15.61 -1.86 -10.08
CA GLU A 138 -16.23 -1.08 -9.01
C GLU A 138 -15.21 -0.25 -8.22
N ALA A 139 -14.07 -0.85 -7.86
CA ALA A 139 -12.99 -0.19 -7.13
C ALA A 139 -12.40 0.96 -7.96
N TYR A 140 -12.19 0.75 -9.26
CA TYR A 140 -11.77 1.80 -10.17
C TYR A 140 -12.81 2.91 -10.26
N ALA A 141 -14.09 2.58 -10.47
CA ALA A 141 -15.16 3.58 -10.56
C ALA A 141 -15.26 4.41 -9.27
N ALA A 142 -15.16 3.75 -8.11
CA ALA A 142 -15.14 4.40 -6.80
C ALA A 142 -13.93 5.34 -6.65
N SER A 143 -12.76 4.96 -7.18
CA SER A 143 -11.57 5.82 -7.19
C SER A 143 -11.72 7.07 -8.07
N LYS A 144 -12.66 7.06 -9.03
CA LYS A 144 -12.97 8.21 -9.90
C LYS A 144 -14.08 9.10 -9.36
N LEU A 145 -14.82 8.64 -8.35
CA LEU A 145 -15.79 9.48 -7.68
C LEU A 145 -15.06 10.54 -6.84
N GLU A 146 -15.61 11.76 -6.84
CA GLU A 146 -15.17 12.82 -5.95
C GLU A 146 -15.13 12.28 -4.50
N PRO A 147 -13.95 12.25 -3.86
CA PRO A 147 -13.84 11.70 -2.52
C PRO A 147 -14.74 12.52 -1.60
N LYS A 148 -15.61 11.83 -0.86
CA LYS A 148 -16.44 12.48 0.15
C LYS A 148 -15.51 13.04 1.22
N GLN A 149 -15.46 14.37 1.32
CA GLN A 149 -14.77 15.04 2.40
C GLN A 149 -15.70 15.04 3.63
N TYR A 150 -15.35 14.23 4.62
CA TYR A 150 -16.04 14.18 5.90
C TYR A 150 -15.58 15.33 6.78
N ALA A 151 -16.53 15.94 7.50
CA ALA A 151 -16.21 16.94 8.51
C ALA A 151 -15.40 16.29 9.65
N VAL A 152 -14.16 16.76 9.85
CA VAL A 152 -13.28 16.25 10.92
C VAL A 152 -13.61 16.99 12.21
N ARG A 153 -14.19 16.27 13.18
CA ARG A 153 -14.45 16.83 14.52
C ARG A 153 -13.14 17.01 15.29
N GLU A 154 -13.18 17.87 16.31
CA GLU A 154 -12.05 18.04 17.24
C GLU A 154 -11.72 16.74 17.99
N THR A 155 -12.71 15.88 18.22
CA THR A 155 -12.56 14.59 18.91
C THR A 155 -11.93 13.49 18.07
N ALA A 156 -11.90 13.65 16.74
CA ALA A 156 -11.37 12.62 15.85
C ALA A 156 -9.83 12.51 15.98
N ALA A 157 -9.30 11.34 16.28
CA ALA A 157 -7.85 11.14 16.32
C ALA A 157 -7.33 10.85 14.91
N LEU A 158 -6.22 11.46 14.50
CA LEU A 158 -5.49 11.02 13.30
C LEU A 158 -4.73 9.74 13.68
N ILE A 159 -4.93 8.67 12.91
CA ILE A 159 -4.32 7.36 13.17
C ILE A 159 -3.47 6.86 11.99
N GLY A 160 -3.49 7.59 10.87
CA GLY A 160 -2.68 7.30 9.71
C GLY A 160 -2.65 8.50 8.77
N ILE A 161 -1.50 8.72 8.14
CA ILE A 161 -1.34 9.71 7.07
C ILE A 161 -0.42 9.14 6.00
N TYR A 162 -0.88 9.26 4.76
CA TYR A 162 -0.09 9.03 3.57
C TYR A 162 -0.11 10.30 2.73
N TRP A 163 1.05 10.78 2.34
CA TRP A 163 1.18 11.89 1.41
C TRP A 163 2.09 11.47 0.27
N ASP A 164 1.58 11.49 -0.96
CA ASP A 164 2.36 11.36 -2.18
C ASP A 164 2.30 12.65 -3.01
N GLN A 165 3.45 13.11 -3.49
CA GLN A 165 3.56 14.20 -4.44
C GLN A 165 4.34 13.74 -5.67
N ASN A 166 3.65 13.81 -6.82
CA ASN A 166 4.20 13.56 -8.14
C ASN A 166 4.37 14.87 -8.88
N ALA A 167 5.61 15.21 -9.20
CA ALA A 167 5.95 16.41 -9.94
C ALA A 167 6.68 16.08 -11.25
N PRO A 168 6.67 16.99 -12.24
CA PRO A 168 7.43 16.78 -13.48
C PRO A 168 8.93 16.61 -13.25
N SER A 169 9.43 17.23 -12.18
CA SER A 169 10.81 17.13 -11.73
C SER A 169 10.88 16.09 -10.63
N ALA A 170 11.70 15.05 -10.84
CA ALA A 170 11.94 14.01 -9.86
C ALA A 170 12.47 14.54 -8.51
N ARG A 171 13.01 15.77 -8.49
CA ARG A 171 13.46 16.44 -7.27
C ARG A 171 12.31 16.92 -6.38
N ASP A 172 11.18 17.25 -7.00
CA ASP A 172 10.00 17.76 -6.33
C ASP A 172 9.02 16.63 -5.97
N CYS A 173 9.41 15.38 -6.26
CA CYS A 173 8.67 14.19 -5.90
C CYS A 173 9.03 13.71 -4.49
N PHE A 174 8.03 13.40 -3.67
CA PHE A 174 8.24 12.85 -2.33
C PHE A 174 7.06 11.98 -1.90
N SER A 175 7.27 11.12 -0.90
CA SER A 175 6.17 10.63 -0.07
C SER A 175 6.55 10.45 1.38
N PHE A 176 5.51 10.47 2.20
CA PHE A 176 5.53 10.14 3.61
C PHE A 176 4.39 9.19 3.91
N LEU A 177 4.66 8.17 4.72
CA LEU A 177 3.67 7.24 5.23
C LEU A 177 3.93 7.04 6.72
N LEU A 178 3.03 7.54 7.55
CA LEU A 178 3.02 7.31 8.99
C LEU A 178 1.72 6.58 9.34
N ASP A 179 1.83 5.33 9.75
CA ASP A 179 0.69 4.48 10.05
C ASP A 179 0.91 3.59 11.27
N GLU A 180 -0.19 3.32 11.98
CA GLU A 180 -0.22 2.30 13.02
C GLU A 180 -0.45 0.93 12.37
N ARG A 181 0.45 -0.03 12.62
CA ARG A 181 0.34 -1.41 12.09
C ARG A 181 0.29 -2.42 13.22
N THR A 182 -0.57 -3.41 13.08
CA THR A 182 -0.55 -4.61 13.93
C THR A 182 0.44 -5.61 13.34
N LEU A 183 1.50 -5.95 14.07
CA LEU A 183 2.44 -6.99 13.64
C LEU A 183 1.77 -8.36 13.62
N LEU A 184 2.06 -9.16 12.59
CA LEU A 184 1.53 -10.52 12.42
C LEU A 184 1.85 -11.47 13.60
N SER A 185 2.81 -11.10 14.47
CA SER A 185 3.37 -11.93 15.53
C SER A 185 3.13 -11.43 16.96
N GLY A 186 2.25 -10.43 17.17
CA GLY A 186 1.91 -9.98 18.53
C GLY A 186 0.70 -9.03 18.59
N PRO A 187 0.10 -8.85 19.79
CA PRO A 187 -1.04 -7.95 19.99
C PRO A 187 -0.62 -6.46 20.06
N GLU A 188 0.68 -6.17 20.08
CA GLU A 188 1.20 -4.80 20.17
C GLU A 188 1.13 -4.10 18.82
N LYS A 189 0.39 -2.99 18.80
CA LYS A 189 0.38 -2.07 17.68
C LYS A 189 1.70 -1.31 17.64
N GLN A 190 2.39 -1.37 16.52
CA GLN A 190 3.64 -0.66 16.29
C GLN A 190 3.40 0.41 15.24
N VAL A 191 3.84 1.64 15.50
CA VAL A 191 3.79 2.71 14.51
C VAL A 191 5.03 2.63 13.63
N TYR A 192 4.80 2.74 12.33
CA TYR A 192 5.84 2.75 11.31
C TYR A 192 5.85 4.07 10.57
N PHE A 193 7.05 4.53 10.26
CA PHE A 193 7.27 5.69 9.43
C PHE A 193 8.14 5.33 8.23
N SER A 194 7.60 5.55 7.04
CA SER A 194 8.32 5.44 5.77
C SER A 194 8.32 6.79 5.09
N TYR A 195 9.42 7.12 4.43
CA TYR A 195 9.54 8.41 3.78
C TYR A 195 10.58 8.38 2.69
N ARG A 196 10.37 9.25 1.69
CA ARG A 196 11.42 9.72 0.81
C ARG A 196 11.14 11.12 0.36
N TYR A 197 12.17 11.93 0.49
CA TYR A 197 12.13 13.34 0.17
C TYR A 197 13.57 13.79 -0.11
N GLN A 198 13.72 15.04 -0.53
CA GLN A 198 15.03 15.67 -0.58
C GLN A 198 15.32 16.40 0.73
N ASP A 199 16.45 16.09 1.36
CA ASP A 199 16.92 16.84 2.52
C ASP A 199 17.36 18.27 2.15
N SER A 200 17.75 19.06 3.15
CA SER A 200 18.22 20.43 2.96
C SER A 200 19.44 20.57 2.04
N ASP A 201 20.21 19.48 1.88
CA ASP A 201 21.40 19.42 1.03
C ASP A 201 21.08 18.93 -0.40
N GLY A 202 19.81 18.59 -0.67
CA GLY A 202 19.33 18.09 -1.96
C GLY A 202 19.58 16.59 -2.17
N ASN A 203 19.98 15.85 -1.13
CA ASN A 203 20.14 14.41 -1.21
C ASN A 203 18.78 13.73 -1.06
N THR A 204 18.55 12.67 -1.84
CA THR A 204 17.36 11.84 -1.67
C THR A 204 17.55 10.95 -0.44
N VAL A 205 16.75 11.19 0.59
CA VAL A 205 16.64 10.34 1.77
C VAL A 205 15.52 9.33 1.52
N PHE A 206 15.72 8.07 1.90
CA PHE A 206 14.72 7.02 1.77
C PHE A 206 14.78 6.06 2.96
N ARG A 207 13.63 5.81 3.58
CA ARG A 207 13.43 4.80 4.62
C ARG A 207 12.10 4.09 4.46
N LYS A 208 12.09 2.81 4.79
CA LYS A 208 10.88 1.99 4.76
C LYS A 208 10.66 1.31 6.11
N ASN A 209 9.45 1.46 6.66
CA ASN A 209 9.00 0.81 7.89
C ASN A 209 9.95 1.03 9.07
N THR A 210 10.42 2.25 9.27
CA THR A 210 11.18 2.59 10.48
C THR A 210 10.23 2.57 11.67
N ALA A 211 10.51 1.73 12.67
CA ALA A 211 9.70 1.67 13.88
C ALA A 211 9.85 2.97 14.68
N VAL A 212 8.71 3.53 15.10
CA VAL A 212 8.62 4.73 15.92
C VAL A 212 8.05 4.37 17.29
N GLU A 213 8.61 4.96 18.35
CA GLU A 213 8.04 4.84 19.69
C GLU A 213 6.59 5.36 19.73
N PRO A 214 5.63 4.60 20.30
CA PRO A 214 4.21 4.98 20.27
C PRO A 214 3.90 6.36 20.83
N GLU A 215 4.57 6.78 21.91
CA GLU A 215 4.36 8.10 22.53
C GLU A 215 4.77 9.23 21.59
N LYS A 216 5.91 9.08 20.92
CA LYS A 216 6.41 10.03 19.93
C LYS A 216 5.51 10.06 18.69
N ALA A 217 5.09 8.89 18.19
CA ALA A 217 4.13 8.81 17.10
C ALA A 217 2.82 9.55 17.43
N GLN A 218 2.31 9.40 18.66
CA GLN A 218 1.09 10.06 19.10
C GLN A 218 1.23 11.59 19.13
N GLU A 219 2.38 12.12 19.54
CA GLU A 219 2.68 13.55 19.49
C GLU A 219 2.67 14.08 18.05
N TRP A 220 3.34 13.36 17.14
CA TRP A 220 3.38 13.71 15.71
C TRP A 220 1.99 13.64 15.06
N PHE A 221 1.22 12.59 15.31
CA PHE A 221 -0.17 12.51 14.87
C PHE A 221 -0.99 13.69 15.39
N GLY A 222 -0.82 14.07 16.66
CA GLY A 222 -1.49 15.22 17.26
C GLY A 222 -1.17 16.55 16.55
N SER A 223 0.11 16.80 16.28
CA SER A 223 0.59 18.00 15.59
C SER A 223 0.09 18.07 14.15
N ILE A 224 0.21 16.97 13.39
CA ILE A 224 -0.26 16.89 12.01
C ILE A 224 -1.79 17.05 11.94
N ALA A 225 -2.52 16.39 12.85
CA ALA A 225 -3.97 16.49 12.93
C ALA A 225 -4.45 17.91 13.21
N LYS A 226 -3.69 18.69 14.00
CA LYS A 226 -3.98 20.09 14.26
C LYS A 226 -3.80 20.93 13.00
N GLU A 227 -2.69 20.77 12.29
CA GLU A 227 -2.43 21.49 11.04
C GLU A 227 -3.46 21.17 9.96
N LEU A 228 -3.77 19.88 9.74
CA LEU A 228 -4.76 19.47 8.74
C LEU A 228 -6.14 20.10 8.98
N ARG A 229 -6.53 20.31 10.25
CA ARG A 229 -7.80 21.00 10.58
C ARG A 229 -7.74 22.50 10.33
N MET A 230 -6.58 23.14 10.49
CA MET A 230 -6.43 24.59 10.32
C MET A 230 -6.32 25.00 8.84
N LEU A 231 -5.75 24.13 8.00
CA LEU A 231 -5.47 24.45 6.61
C LEU A 231 -6.71 24.50 5.71
N ASP A 232 -7.85 23.95 6.15
CA ASP A 232 -9.10 23.86 5.38
C ASP A 232 -8.86 23.41 3.92
N LEU A 233 -8.04 22.35 3.77
CA LEU A 233 -7.62 21.89 2.46
C LEU A 233 -8.83 21.36 1.66
N PRO A 234 -8.93 21.66 0.35
CA PRO A 234 -10.01 21.15 -0.46
C PRO A 234 -9.87 19.65 -0.67
N ALA A 235 -11.00 18.98 -0.95
CA ALA A 235 -11.01 17.58 -1.35
C ALA A 235 -10.09 17.37 -2.57
N TYR A 236 -9.26 16.32 -2.52
CA TYR A 236 -8.43 15.93 -3.64
C TYR A 236 -9.30 15.49 -4.82
N ARG A 237 -8.94 15.90 -6.05
CA ARG A 237 -9.67 15.52 -7.26
C ARG A 237 -8.75 14.84 -8.25
N PRO A 238 -8.84 13.50 -8.40
CA PRO A 238 -8.02 12.78 -9.36
C PRO A 238 -8.29 13.28 -10.79
N GLY A 239 -7.23 13.68 -11.50
CA GLY A 239 -7.32 14.08 -12.92
C GLY A 239 -7.69 15.54 -13.20
N THR A 240 -7.80 16.41 -12.19
CA THR A 240 -7.82 17.88 -12.40
C THR A 240 -6.45 18.45 -12.72
N HIS A 241 -5.39 17.72 -12.38
CA HIS A 241 -4.00 18.09 -12.66
C HIS A 241 -3.66 17.68 -14.10
N MET A 242 -3.38 18.66 -14.97
CA MET A 242 -2.98 18.41 -16.34
C MET A 242 -1.65 17.65 -16.40
N HIS A 243 -1.43 16.89 -17.48
CA HIS A 243 -0.15 16.21 -17.72
C HIS A 243 1.02 17.20 -17.61
N GLY A 244 1.96 16.95 -16.70
CA GLY A 244 3.10 17.84 -16.45
C GLY A 244 2.85 18.93 -15.38
N THR A 245 1.83 18.77 -14.54
CA THR A 245 1.63 19.59 -13.33
C THR A 245 1.89 18.76 -12.07
N THR A 246 2.18 19.43 -10.95
CA THR A 246 2.37 18.76 -9.65
C THR A 246 1.03 18.24 -9.15
N ASP A 247 0.95 16.93 -8.96
CA ASP A 247 -0.15 16.20 -8.35
C ASP A 247 0.24 15.86 -6.91
N SER A 248 -0.49 16.38 -5.93
CA SER A 248 -0.12 16.28 -4.51
C SER A 248 -1.35 15.92 -3.70
N CYS A 249 -1.33 14.75 -3.07
CA CYS A 249 -2.47 14.19 -2.35
C CYS A 249 -2.06 13.76 -0.95
N ILE A 250 -2.79 14.25 0.05
CA ILE A 250 -2.74 13.71 1.42
C ILE A 250 -3.97 12.84 1.63
N THR A 251 -3.76 11.57 1.96
CA THR A 251 -4.76 10.66 2.49
C THR A 251 -4.61 10.59 4.01
N ALA A 252 -5.61 11.05 4.74
CA ALA A 252 -5.62 11.04 6.21
C ALA A 252 -6.70 10.09 6.73
N THR A 253 -6.29 9.18 7.61
CA THR A 253 -7.17 8.23 8.29
C THR A 253 -7.47 8.73 9.68
N TRP A 254 -8.75 9.00 9.94
CA TRP A 254 -9.27 9.54 11.19
C TRP A 254 -10.08 8.48 11.93
N ALA A 255 -10.01 8.48 13.26
CA ALA A 255 -10.83 7.66 14.13
C ALA A 255 -11.73 8.57 15.00
N ASP A 256 -13.05 8.44 14.85
CA ASP A 256 -14.06 9.11 15.70
C ASP A 256 -15.02 8.03 16.23
N GLY A 257 -14.65 7.40 17.34
CA GLY A 257 -15.32 6.20 17.86
C GLY A 257 -14.83 4.91 17.19
N ASP A 258 -15.75 3.98 16.94
CA ASP A 258 -15.41 2.61 16.49
C ASP A 258 -15.18 2.46 14.98
N THR A 259 -15.50 3.48 14.18
CA THR A 259 -15.40 3.42 12.72
C THR A 259 -14.43 4.48 12.21
N PRO A 260 -13.26 4.10 11.70
CA PRO A 260 -12.37 5.05 11.06
C PRO A 260 -12.95 5.52 9.72
N PHE A 261 -12.60 6.74 9.32
CA PHE A 261 -12.95 7.32 8.02
C PHE A 261 -11.73 7.99 7.40
N ILE A 262 -11.77 8.18 6.08
CA ILE A 262 -10.64 8.68 5.31
C ILE A 262 -11.05 9.95 4.58
N ASN A 263 -10.18 10.94 4.64
CA ASN A 263 -10.27 12.14 3.82
C ASN A 263 -9.05 12.22 2.91
N CYS A 264 -9.28 12.57 1.64
CA CYS A 264 -8.24 12.87 0.69
C CYS A 264 -8.24 14.37 0.40
N TYR A 265 -7.10 15.03 0.60
CA TYR A 265 -6.93 16.47 0.46
C TYR A 265 -5.99 16.79 -0.69
N ASP A 266 -6.34 17.82 -1.48
CA ASP A 266 -5.38 18.46 -2.38
C ASP A 266 -4.34 19.16 -1.52
N ALA A 267 -3.11 18.68 -1.65
CA ALA A 267 -2.01 19.03 -0.77
C ALA A 267 -1.12 20.15 -1.32
N GLN A 268 -1.50 20.82 -2.41
CA GLN A 268 -0.71 21.91 -3.00
C GLN A 268 -0.43 23.06 -2.01
N ALA A 269 -1.33 23.31 -1.06
CA ALA A 269 -1.19 24.35 -0.05
C ALA A 269 -0.73 23.81 1.32
N ALA A 270 -0.39 22.54 1.44
CA ALA A 270 -0.15 21.87 2.72
C ALA A 270 1.29 22.01 3.27
N GLN A 271 1.99 23.11 2.96
CA GLN A 271 3.41 23.29 3.29
C GLN A 271 3.72 23.12 4.80
N ALA A 272 2.80 23.50 5.68
CA ALA A 272 2.96 23.32 7.13
C ALA A 272 3.00 21.83 7.53
N VAL A 273 2.17 20.99 6.91
CA VAL A 273 2.19 19.54 7.12
C VAL A 273 3.47 18.92 6.56
N TYR A 274 3.97 19.45 5.43
CA TYR A 274 5.23 18.96 4.85
C TYR A 274 6.40 19.23 5.80
N ALA A 275 6.46 20.44 6.36
CA ALA A 275 7.50 20.81 7.31
C ALA A 275 7.51 19.89 8.54
N LEU A 276 6.33 19.55 9.08
CA LEU A 276 6.21 18.60 10.20
C LEU A 276 6.72 17.20 9.81
N LEU A 277 6.30 16.67 8.67
CA LEU A 277 6.71 15.34 8.22
C LEU A 277 8.21 15.26 7.90
N ALA A 278 8.78 16.31 7.33
CA ALA A 278 10.22 16.41 7.06
C ALA A 278 11.02 16.52 8.37
N GLU A 279 10.60 17.37 9.31
CA GLU A 279 11.22 17.48 10.64
C GLU A 279 11.20 16.13 11.37
N PHE A 280 10.07 15.42 11.30
CA PHE A 280 9.96 14.10 11.90
C PHE A 280 10.90 13.08 11.23
N ALA A 281 11.05 13.16 9.90
CA ALA A 281 11.98 12.31 9.17
C ALA A 281 13.44 12.58 9.58
N GLU A 282 13.82 13.85 9.70
CA GLU A 282 15.15 14.25 10.17
C GLU A 282 15.44 13.76 11.59
N GLU A 283 14.48 13.92 12.51
CA GLU A 283 14.62 13.45 13.89
C GLU A 283 14.72 11.92 13.95
N THR A 284 13.96 11.23 13.09
CA THR A 284 14.01 9.77 12.95
C THR A 284 15.36 9.32 12.41
N GLU A 285 15.90 9.98 11.38
CA GLU A 285 17.24 9.68 10.85
C GLU A 285 18.33 9.89 11.91
N ALA A 286 18.28 11.02 12.64
CA ALA A 286 19.23 11.30 13.71
C ALA A 286 19.22 10.21 14.78
N TRP A 287 18.03 9.76 15.19
CA TRP A 287 17.88 8.65 16.12
C TRP A 287 18.43 7.33 15.55
N VAL A 288 18.05 6.96 14.33
CA VAL A 288 18.50 5.72 13.67
C VAL A 288 20.03 5.67 13.56
N PHE A 289 20.68 6.77 13.16
CA PHE A 289 22.13 6.81 12.99
C PHE A 289 22.91 6.90 14.31
N SER A 290 22.27 7.38 15.39
CA SER A 290 22.85 7.38 16.74
C SER A 290 22.95 5.98 17.36
N ARG A 291 22.18 5.00 16.85
CA ARG A 291 22.19 3.63 17.38
C ARG A 291 23.56 2.98 17.16
N PRO A 292 24.13 2.32 18.18
CA PRO A 292 25.37 1.58 18.01
C PRO A 292 25.17 0.46 17.00
N VAL A 293 26.22 0.17 16.23
CA VAL A 293 26.22 -1.01 15.36
C VAL A 293 26.14 -2.25 16.26
N PRO A 294 25.21 -3.20 16.01
CA PRO A 294 25.11 -4.43 16.79
C PRO A 294 26.44 -5.22 16.80
N GLU A 295 26.64 -6.09 17.80
CA GLU A 295 27.82 -6.97 17.82
C GLU A 295 27.90 -7.84 16.55
N ASN A 296 29.07 -7.91 15.92
CA ASN A 296 29.32 -8.51 14.60
C ASN A 296 28.55 -7.86 13.42
N GLY A 297 27.95 -6.70 13.67
CA GLY A 297 27.29 -5.86 12.69
C GLY A 297 28.26 -5.02 11.86
N TRP A 298 27.71 -4.29 10.91
CA TRP A 298 28.46 -3.40 10.03
C TRP A 298 27.62 -2.18 9.67
N ARG A 299 28.28 -1.06 9.38
CA ARG A 299 27.60 0.13 8.88
C ARG A 299 27.59 0.09 7.35
N CYS A 300 26.43 0.23 6.74
CA CYS A 300 26.30 0.20 5.30
C CYS A 300 27.08 1.37 4.67
N PRO A 301 28.00 1.15 3.73
CA PRO A 301 28.76 2.23 3.11
C PRO A 301 27.93 3.06 2.13
N SER A 302 26.81 2.51 1.65
CA SER A 302 25.92 3.19 0.71
C SER A 302 24.92 4.12 1.42
N CYS A 303 24.28 3.64 2.51
CA CYS A 303 23.21 4.39 3.18
C CYS A 303 23.48 4.69 4.66
N GLY A 304 24.66 4.33 5.18
CA GLY A 304 25.07 4.61 6.56
C GLY A 304 24.39 3.77 7.64
N MET A 305 23.48 2.85 7.27
CA MET A 305 22.65 2.12 8.24
C MET A 305 23.45 1.14 9.10
N PRO A 306 23.22 1.10 10.43
CA PRO A 306 23.71 0.03 11.27
C PRO A 306 22.97 -1.27 10.93
N ASN A 307 23.69 -2.27 10.44
CA ASN A 307 23.15 -3.59 10.12
C ASN A 307 23.72 -4.61 11.11
N GLY A 308 22.96 -5.68 11.36
CA GLY A 308 23.45 -6.86 12.09
C GLY A 308 24.43 -7.69 11.24
N SER A 309 24.51 -8.99 11.51
CA SER A 309 25.42 -9.90 10.79
C SER A 309 24.99 -10.24 9.35
N ASN A 310 23.85 -9.70 8.88
CA ASN A 310 23.30 -9.96 7.54
C ASN A 310 24.29 -9.57 6.42
N VAL A 311 24.25 -10.34 5.32
CA VAL A 311 25.11 -10.14 4.14
C VAL A 311 24.69 -8.92 3.33
N PHE A 312 23.41 -8.55 3.35
CA PHE A 312 22.88 -7.39 2.65
C PHE A 312 22.31 -6.37 3.63
N CYS A 313 22.40 -5.10 3.27
CA CYS A 313 21.77 -4.03 4.03
C CYS A 313 20.24 -4.19 3.99
N ALA A 314 19.61 -4.17 5.15
CA ALA A 314 18.16 -4.31 5.27
C ALA A 314 17.38 -3.17 4.57
N GLU A 315 17.99 -1.98 4.47
CA GLU A 315 17.35 -0.80 3.86
C GLU A 315 17.60 -0.70 2.35
N CYS A 316 18.86 -0.75 1.90
CA CYS A 316 19.20 -0.47 0.50
C CYS A 316 19.71 -1.69 -0.29
N GLY A 317 19.77 -2.87 0.33
CA GLY A 317 20.24 -4.10 -0.32
C GLY A 317 21.72 -4.13 -0.69
N THR A 318 22.50 -3.09 -0.35
CA THR A 318 23.96 -3.08 -0.60
C THR A 318 24.62 -4.24 0.14
N GLY A 319 25.53 -4.95 -0.52
CA GLY A 319 26.28 -6.05 0.08
C GLY A 319 27.26 -5.57 1.15
N ARG A 320 27.45 -6.39 2.19
CA ARG A 320 28.47 -6.20 3.21
C ARG A 320 29.84 -6.17 2.53
N PRO A 321 30.68 -5.14 2.78
CA PRO A 321 32.05 -5.12 2.28
C PRO A 321 32.80 -6.38 2.72
N ALA A 322 33.54 -7.00 1.81
CA ALA A 322 34.48 -8.05 2.17
C ALA A 322 35.59 -7.43 3.05
N GLU A 323 35.99 -8.13 4.12
CA GLU A 323 37.18 -7.79 4.92
C GLU A 323 38.46 -7.84 4.08
#